data_AF-K3VRQ8-F1
#
_entry.id   AF-K3VRQ8-F1
#
_cell.length_a   1.000
_cell.length_b   1.000
_cell.length_c   1.000
_cell.angle_alpha   90.00
_cell.angle_beta   90.00
_cell.angle_gamma   90.00
#
_symmetry.space_group_name_H-M   'P 1'
#
loop_
_entity.id
_entity.type
_entity.pdbx_description
1 polymer ?
#
loop_
_entity_poly.entity_id
_entity_poly.type
_entity_poly.pdbx_seq_one_letter_code
_entity_poly.pdbx_strand_id
1 'polypeptide(L)'
;MAAAAAADLALLPPLPNIEGPKLAAFTQDIENHDYELLEFLGAGAHSAVMRMRIDNDIYVVKFFRTHWLDKPEFEMDPIEEHYLMDRTPNFNAAVDEPQPQAVMDALVDQVTPFFAECRVYGRLKELDREDLAIKAHGYLRLYLTPKFQQQWNDAIAEYFPNDRAAQQSHEADAILEHYDLAQPAYAIVKDWVKDHRSPDATPLPNPVKKSLIKQIPKMLRDLQQLHKCGIVVRDLKEQQYYQGQIGDFSHAWTVPHILAPGNGLRPAWAWKSMAAWDLRCFQKQIINPWIRVANRSQPPIKPPTLIAWRTVEHRYPTRSRQIVQEGPSLPLLKYDDNRNFDMIHDPPFDPADFNWKALEAKKTAQGVVSGRVVKRRAAGQATGGKGAKKAKTKIKIVVKPRPGANP
;
A
#
# COMPACT_ATOMS: atom_id res chain seq x y z
N MET A 1 0.50 -34.92 34.21
CA MET A 1 1.77 -34.45 33.62
C MET A 1 1.63 -34.39 32.09
N ALA A 2 1.70 -33.16 31.57
CA ALA A 2 2.05 -32.74 30.21
C ALA A 2 1.68 -33.64 29.02
N ALA A 3 0.54 -33.34 28.40
CA ALA A 3 0.37 -33.45 26.96
C ALA A 3 -0.48 -32.27 26.44
N ALA A 4 -0.08 -31.05 26.78
CA ALA A 4 -0.48 -29.85 26.05
C ALA A 4 0.69 -29.48 25.14
N ALA A 5 0.85 -30.23 24.04
CA ALA A 5 1.72 -29.81 22.95
C ALA A 5 1.03 -28.62 22.29
N ALA A 6 1.68 -27.47 22.36
CA ALA A 6 1.29 -26.23 21.71
C ALA A 6 0.96 -26.50 20.23
N ALA A 7 -0.33 -26.53 19.90
CA ALA A 7 -0.75 -26.09 18.60
C ALA A 7 -0.43 -24.59 18.58
N ASP A 8 0.62 -24.20 17.86
CA ASP A 8 0.78 -22.82 17.40
C ASP A 8 -0.59 -22.41 16.84
N LEU A 9 -1.30 -21.52 17.54
CA LEU A 9 -2.53 -20.89 17.07
C LEU A 9 -2.19 -20.25 15.72
N ALA A 10 -2.57 -20.92 14.64
CA ALA A 10 -2.16 -20.51 13.30
C ALA A 10 -2.69 -19.11 13.04
N LEU A 11 -1.78 -18.16 12.82
CA LEU A 11 -2.17 -16.81 12.48
C LEU A 11 -3.01 -16.83 11.18
N LEU A 12 -4.11 -16.07 11.13
CA LEU A 12 -4.92 -15.74 9.95
C LEU A 12 -4.00 -15.58 8.73
N PRO A 13 -4.40 -16.14 7.58
CA PRO A 13 -3.53 -16.20 6.42
C PRO A 13 -3.23 -14.79 5.89
N PRO A 14 -1.99 -14.48 5.49
CA PRO A 14 -1.68 -13.19 4.88
C PRO A 14 -2.53 -12.92 3.63
N LEU A 15 -2.98 -11.67 3.48
CA LEU A 15 -3.85 -11.23 2.39
C LEU A 15 -3.12 -10.30 1.41
N PRO A 16 -3.50 -10.25 0.13
CA PRO A 16 -4.59 -10.99 -0.53
C PRO A 16 -4.24 -12.47 -0.82
N ASN A 17 -5.19 -13.27 -1.33
CA ASN A 17 -5.02 -14.71 -1.60
C ASN A 17 -4.38 -15.05 -2.97
N ILE A 18 -3.99 -14.03 -3.73
CA ILE A 18 -3.31 -14.15 -5.03
C ILE A 18 -1.77 -14.12 -4.92
N GLU A 19 -1.08 -14.33 -6.05
CA GLU A 19 0.37 -14.18 -6.15
C GLU A 19 0.83 -12.73 -5.92
N GLY A 20 2.04 -12.60 -5.36
CA GLY A 20 2.70 -11.33 -5.08
C GLY A 20 2.64 -10.93 -3.62
N PRO A 21 2.74 -9.62 -3.33
CA PRO A 21 2.95 -9.13 -1.99
C PRO A 21 1.73 -9.30 -1.09
N LYS A 22 1.96 -9.72 0.15
CA LYS A 22 0.92 -9.99 1.15
C LYS A 22 1.19 -9.29 2.47
N LEU A 23 0.14 -8.79 3.10
CA LEU A 23 0.16 -8.26 4.46
C LEU A 23 -0.31 -9.33 5.45
N ALA A 24 0.48 -9.58 6.48
CA ALA A 24 0.09 -10.50 7.56
C ALA A 24 -0.98 -9.86 8.45
N ALA A 25 -1.77 -10.69 9.14
CA ALA A 25 -2.70 -10.22 10.15
C ALA A 25 -1.93 -9.59 11.32
N PHE A 26 -2.49 -8.51 11.88
CA PHE A 26 -1.97 -7.86 13.09
C PHE A 26 -2.16 -8.77 14.30
N THR A 27 -3.37 -9.33 14.44
CA THR A 27 -3.72 -10.34 15.44
C THR A 27 -4.79 -11.30 14.87
N GLN A 28 -5.07 -12.39 15.58
CA GLN A 28 -6.13 -13.33 15.23
C GLN A 28 -7.51 -12.82 15.49
N ASP A 29 -7.65 -12.18 16.65
CA ASP A 29 -8.90 -11.73 17.17
C ASP A 29 -8.59 -10.57 18.10
N ILE A 30 -9.09 -9.39 17.74
CA ILE A 30 -8.88 -8.17 18.50
C ILE A 30 -9.58 -8.24 19.87
N GLU A 31 -10.59 -9.09 20.03
CA GLU A 31 -11.29 -9.28 21.31
C GLU A 31 -10.42 -9.98 22.37
N ASN A 32 -9.29 -10.60 21.97
CA ASN A 32 -8.28 -11.11 22.88
C ASN A 32 -7.27 -10.05 23.36
N HIS A 33 -7.41 -8.81 22.88
CA HIS A 33 -6.56 -7.68 23.25
C HIS A 33 -7.35 -6.66 24.06
N ASP A 34 -6.63 -5.89 24.88
CA ASP A 34 -7.22 -4.72 25.51
C ASP A 34 -7.25 -3.59 24.48
N TYR A 35 -8.42 -3.13 24.04
CA TYR A 35 -8.51 -2.08 23.03
C TYR A 35 -9.52 -1.00 23.41
N GLU A 36 -9.17 0.22 23.02
CA GLU A 36 -9.97 1.42 23.23
C GLU A 36 -9.95 2.28 21.97
N LEU A 37 -11.14 2.63 21.46
CA LEU A 37 -11.29 3.61 20.38
C LEU A 37 -11.20 5.01 21.01
N LEU A 38 -10.13 5.73 20.71
CA LEU A 38 -9.80 6.99 21.37
C LEU A 38 -10.39 8.20 20.67
N GLU A 39 -10.34 8.24 19.33
CA GLU A 39 -10.63 9.46 18.58
C GLU A 39 -10.97 9.11 17.13
N PHE A 40 -12.11 9.60 16.63
CA PHE A 40 -12.41 9.55 15.21
C PHE A 40 -11.58 10.60 14.47
N LEU A 41 -10.86 10.19 13.42
CA LEU A 41 -9.94 11.06 12.68
C LEU A 41 -10.51 11.52 11.34
N GLY A 42 -11.63 10.93 10.91
CA GLY A 42 -12.30 11.26 9.66
C GLY A 42 -12.65 10.04 8.82
N ALA A 43 -13.42 10.29 7.77
CA ALA A 43 -13.77 9.30 6.77
C ALA A 43 -13.56 9.84 5.36
N GLY A 44 -13.32 8.91 4.43
CA GLY A 44 -13.19 9.16 3.00
C GLY A 44 -14.06 8.20 2.20
N ALA A 45 -13.82 8.13 0.90
CA ALA A 45 -14.61 7.31 -0.03
C ALA A 45 -14.62 5.82 0.34
N HIS A 46 -13.48 5.24 0.76
CA HIS A 46 -13.38 3.80 1.03
C HIS A 46 -13.30 3.42 2.49
N SER A 47 -13.19 4.39 3.41
CA SER A 47 -12.81 4.05 4.79
C SER A 47 -13.16 5.11 5.81
N ALA A 48 -13.24 4.67 7.06
CA ALA A 48 -13.21 5.49 8.25
C ALA A 48 -11.91 5.25 9.03
N VAL A 49 -11.36 6.27 9.67
CA VAL A 49 -10.07 6.21 10.36
C VAL A 49 -10.26 6.56 11.83
N MET A 50 -9.76 5.69 12.70
CA MET A 50 -9.84 5.83 14.15
C MET A 50 -8.44 5.80 14.75
N ARG A 51 -8.20 6.62 15.76
CA ARG A 51 -7.06 6.46 16.66
C ARG A 51 -7.45 5.45 17.73
N MET A 52 -6.65 4.42 17.91
CA MET A 52 -6.95 3.34 18.84
C MET A 52 -5.77 3.05 19.74
N ARG A 53 -6.06 2.73 21.01
CA ARG A 53 -5.11 2.02 21.86
C ARG A 53 -5.37 0.54 21.68
N ILE A 54 -4.32 -0.24 21.40
CA ILE A 54 -4.38 -1.70 21.41
C ILE A 54 -3.23 -2.17 22.30
N ASP A 55 -3.59 -2.89 23.35
CA ASP A 55 -2.78 -3.15 24.52
C ASP A 55 -2.19 -1.85 25.09
N ASN A 56 -0.87 -1.67 24.98
CA ASN A 56 -0.16 -0.50 25.54
C ASN A 56 0.25 0.53 24.47
N ASP A 57 -0.04 0.26 23.20
CA ASP A 57 0.44 1.06 22.08
C ASP A 57 -0.70 1.82 21.40
N ILE A 58 -0.37 2.98 20.84
CA ILE A 58 -1.33 3.84 20.11
C ILE A 58 -1.10 3.69 18.61
N TYR A 59 -2.17 3.38 17.91
CA TYR A 59 -2.20 3.19 16.48
C TYR A 59 -3.20 4.10 15.79
N VAL A 60 -3.05 4.22 14.48
CA VAL A 60 -4.15 4.61 13.60
C VAL A 60 -4.66 3.37 12.89
N VAL A 61 -5.98 3.19 12.90
CA VAL A 61 -6.66 2.04 12.32
C VAL A 61 -7.63 2.54 11.26
N LYS A 62 -7.39 2.12 10.02
CA LYS A 62 -8.23 2.46 8.85
C LYS A 62 -9.18 1.30 8.57
N PHE A 63 -10.46 1.51 8.80
CA PHE A 63 -11.55 0.55 8.57
C PHE A 63 -12.14 0.77 7.18
N PHE A 64 -12.25 -0.30 6.40
CA PHE A 64 -12.70 -0.22 5.01
C PHE A 64 -14.21 -0.46 4.91
N ARG A 65 -14.88 0.24 4.00
CA ARG A 65 -16.31 0.02 3.74
C ARG A 65 -16.50 -1.32 3.05
N THR A 66 -17.52 -2.06 3.49
CA THR A 66 -17.78 -3.44 3.06
C THR A 66 -18.16 -3.51 1.59
N HIS A 67 -18.91 -2.52 1.10
CA HIS A 67 -19.28 -2.40 -0.31
C HIS A 67 -18.09 -2.48 -1.28
N TRP A 68 -16.90 -2.05 -0.83
CA TRP A 68 -15.69 -2.06 -1.63
C TRP A 68 -14.80 -3.29 -1.37
N LEU A 69 -15.26 -4.31 -0.64
CA LEU A 69 -14.44 -5.49 -0.30
C LEU A 69 -14.77 -6.72 -1.15
N ASP A 70 -16.03 -6.87 -1.56
CA ASP A 70 -16.56 -8.09 -2.18
C ASP A 70 -16.77 -7.96 -3.69
N LYS A 71 -16.64 -6.75 -4.24
CA LYS A 71 -16.80 -6.47 -5.66
C LYS A 71 -15.54 -5.81 -6.22
N PRO A 72 -15.01 -6.31 -7.35
CA PRO A 72 -13.86 -5.68 -7.97
C PRO A 72 -14.27 -4.29 -8.48
N GLU A 73 -13.57 -3.29 -8.01
CA GLU A 73 -13.79 -1.90 -8.40
C GLU A 73 -12.53 -1.37 -9.08
N PHE A 74 -12.70 -0.79 -10.27
CA PHE A 74 -11.62 -0.17 -11.03
C PHE A 74 -11.64 1.34 -10.90
N GLU A 75 -12.14 1.84 -9.77
CA GLU A 75 -12.20 3.26 -9.45
C GLU A 75 -10.87 3.95 -9.74
N MET A 76 -10.99 5.16 -10.30
CA MET A 76 -9.88 5.87 -10.92
C MET A 76 -9.29 5.01 -12.04
N ASP A 77 -10.07 4.63 -13.04
CA ASP A 77 -9.55 4.22 -14.35
C ASP A 77 -9.10 5.47 -15.13
N PRO A 78 -8.17 5.34 -16.08
CA PRO A 78 -7.83 6.46 -16.92
C PRO A 78 -9.07 7.00 -17.63
N ILE A 79 -9.28 8.31 -17.64
CA ILE A 79 -10.39 8.99 -18.31
C ILE A 79 -10.45 8.61 -19.79
N GLU A 80 -9.30 8.37 -20.43
CA GLU A 80 -9.28 7.86 -21.79
C GLU A 80 -9.91 6.47 -21.90
N GLU A 81 -9.82 5.62 -20.89
CA GLU A 81 -10.35 4.25 -20.89
C GLU A 81 -11.82 4.16 -20.47
N HIS A 82 -12.46 5.29 -20.12
CA HIS A 82 -13.89 5.34 -19.82
C HIS A 82 -14.81 4.82 -20.94
N TYR A 83 -14.32 4.73 -22.19
CA TYR A 83 -15.07 4.13 -23.32
C TYR A 83 -15.03 2.59 -23.33
N LEU A 84 -14.11 1.97 -22.58
CA LEU A 84 -14.06 0.52 -22.39
C LEU A 84 -15.15 0.05 -21.43
N MET A 85 -15.74 0.95 -20.66
CA MET A 85 -16.92 0.68 -19.87
C MET A 85 -18.13 0.70 -20.81
N ASP A 86 -18.89 -0.39 -20.87
CA ASP A 86 -20.14 -0.41 -21.60
C ASP A 86 -21.13 0.52 -20.89
N ARG A 87 -21.40 1.66 -21.52
CA ARG A 87 -22.32 2.69 -21.04
C ARG A 87 -23.72 2.53 -21.63
N THR A 88 -24.06 1.36 -22.18
CA THR A 88 -25.45 1.13 -22.61
C THR A 88 -26.38 1.35 -21.41
N PRO A 89 -27.40 2.20 -21.54
CA PRO A 89 -28.41 2.35 -20.49
C PRO A 89 -29.01 0.98 -20.19
N ASN A 90 -28.94 0.57 -18.92
CA ASN A 90 -29.39 -0.73 -18.39
C ASN A 90 -28.46 -1.93 -18.63
N PHE A 91 -27.26 -1.77 -19.17
CA PHE A 91 -26.28 -2.86 -19.15
C PHE A 91 -25.88 -3.15 -17.71
N ASN A 92 -26.10 -4.39 -17.30
CA ASN A 92 -25.70 -4.91 -16.01
C ASN A 92 -24.75 -6.07 -16.26
N ALA A 93 -23.45 -5.84 -16.12
CA ALA A 93 -22.44 -6.88 -16.33
C ALA A 93 -22.69 -8.16 -15.51
N ALA A 94 -23.35 -8.05 -14.35
CA ALA A 94 -23.70 -9.23 -13.54
C ALA A 94 -24.86 -10.06 -14.13
N VAL A 95 -25.68 -9.48 -15.00
CA VAL A 95 -26.86 -10.12 -15.62
C VAL A 95 -26.61 -10.45 -17.08
N ASP A 96 -26.05 -9.50 -17.83
CA ASP A 96 -25.90 -9.57 -19.28
C ASP A 96 -24.64 -10.33 -19.71
N GLU A 97 -23.55 -10.25 -18.93
CA GLU A 97 -22.30 -10.98 -19.19
C GLU A 97 -21.62 -11.45 -17.88
N PRO A 98 -22.26 -12.38 -17.13
CA PRO A 98 -21.76 -12.79 -15.84
C PRO A 98 -20.38 -13.45 -15.96
N GLN A 99 -19.40 -12.89 -15.27
CA GLN A 99 -18.08 -13.48 -15.16
C GLN A 99 -18.08 -14.65 -14.17
N PRO A 100 -17.27 -15.71 -14.39
CA PRO A 100 -17.13 -16.78 -13.41
C PRO A 100 -16.67 -16.25 -12.04
N GLN A 101 -17.23 -16.78 -10.95
CA GLN A 101 -16.90 -16.32 -9.59
C GLN A 101 -15.39 -16.35 -9.29
N ALA A 102 -14.67 -17.37 -9.75
CA ALA A 102 -13.22 -17.47 -9.58
C ALA A 102 -12.45 -16.31 -10.25
N VAL A 103 -12.98 -15.74 -11.33
CA VAL A 103 -12.41 -14.54 -11.97
C VAL A 103 -12.69 -13.32 -11.10
N MET A 104 -13.92 -13.18 -10.60
CA MET A 104 -14.31 -12.08 -9.71
C MET A 104 -13.49 -12.08 -8.43
N ASP A 105 -13.30 -13.24 -7.79
CA ASP A 105 -12.49 -13.39 -6.58
C ASP A 105 -11.03 -12.97 -6.84
N ALA A 106 -10.46 -13.38 -7.98
CA ALA A 106 -9.10 -13.01 -8.36
C ALA A 106 -8.96 -11.50 -8.67
N LEU A 107 -10.01 -10.87 -9.20
CA LEU A 107 -10.05 -9.43 -9.44
C LEU A 107 -10.16 -8.66 -8.12
N VAL A 108 -11.04 -9.09 -7.21
CA VAL A 108 -11.23 -8.48 -5.89
C VAL A 108 -9.88 -8.31 -5.18
N ASP A 109 -9.11 -9.39 -5.12
CA ASP A 109 -7.78 -9.43 -4.50
C ASP A 109 -6.73 -8.52 -5.17
N GLN A 110 -6.97 -8.04 -6.40
CA GLN A 110 -6.10 -7.13 -7.15
C GLN A 110 -6.52 -5.67 -7.05
N VAL A 111 -7.84 -5.38 -7.08
CA VAL A 111 -8.34 -4.04 -7.40
C VAL A 111 -9.13 -3.36 -6.29
N THR A 112 -9.58 -4.08 -5.26
CA THR A 112 -10.30 -3.41 -4.18
C THR A 112 -9.39 -2.55 -3.30
N PRO A 113 -9.90 -1.47 -2.68
CA PRO A 113 -9.10 -0.58 -1.85
C PRO A 113 -8.34 -1.25 -0.71
N PHE A 114 -8.97 -2.21 -0.02
CA PHE A 114 -8.34 -2.93 1.08
C PHE A 114 -7.20 -3.83 0.59
N PHE A 115 -7.42 -4.62 -0.46
CA PHE A 115 -6.39 -5.52 -0.98
C PHE A 115 -5.27 -4.76 -1.69
N ALA A 116 -5.58 -3.68 -2.41
CA ALA A 116 -4.60 -2.76 -2.98
C ALA A 116 -3.62 -2.24 -1.91
N GLU A 117 -4.14 -1.76 -0.78
CA GLU A 117 -3.33 -1.25 0.31
C GLU A 117 -2.56 -2.37 1.04
N CYS A 118 -3.16 -3.55 1.23
CA CYS A 118 -2.44 -4.73 1.72
C CYS A 118 -1.25 -5.10 0.83
N ARG A 119 -1.40 -5.06 -0.50
CA ARG A 119 -0.34 -5.36 -1.46
C ARG A 119 0.81 -4.36 -1.37
N VAL A 120 0.53 -3.08 -1.18
CA VAL A 120 1.57 -2.05 -0.98
C VAL A 120 2.37 -2.34 0.28
N TYR A 121 1.72 -2.47 1.44
CA TYR A 121 2.44 -2.71 2.69
C TYR A 121 3.14 -4.08 2.71
N GLY A 122 2.53 -5.10 2.10
CA GLY A 122 3.18 -6.39 1.87
C GLY A 122 4.48 -6.25 1.09
N ARG A 123 4.48 -5.45 0.00
CA ARG A 123 5.68 -5.20 -0.80
C ARG A 123 6.75 -4.45 -0.01
N LEU A 124 6.37 -3.46 0.79
CA LEU A 124 7.32 -2.73 1.63
C LEU A 124 7.98 -3.63 2.67
N LYS A 125 7.22 -4.55 3.30
CA LYS A 125 7.78 -5.55 4.23
C LYS A 125 8.72 -6.53 3.53
N GLU A 126 8.35 -7.02 2.36
CA GLU A 126 9.18 -7.96 1.59
C GLU A 126 10.53 -7.39 1.18
N LEU A 127 10.59 -6.07 0.96
CA LEU A 127 11.79 -5.36 0.54
C LEU A 127 12.56 -4.71 1.69
N ASP A 128 12.07 -4.81 2.94
CA ASP A 128 12.61 -4.07 4.08
C ASP A 128 12.66 -2.56 3.82
N ARG A 129 11.57 -2.04 3.23
CA ARG A 129 11.39 -0.62 2.81
C ARG A 129 10.18 0.04 3.46
N GLU A 130 9.84 -0.38 4.68
CA GLU A 130 8.77 0.24 5.47
C GLU A 130 9.06 1.74 5.76
N ASP A 131 10.30 2.22 5.56
CA ASP A 131 10.70 3.62 5.66
C ASP A 131 10.02 4.57 4.65
N LEU A 132 9.43 4.02 3.59
CA LEU A 132 8.80 4.76 2.50
C LEU A 132 7.38 5.25 2.80
N ALA A 133 6.74 4.72 3.85
CA ALA A 133 5.37 5.04 4.23
C ALA A 133 5.24 5.09 5.76
N ILE A 134 4.05 5.43 6.25
CA ILE A 134 3.70 5.12 7.64
C ILE A 134 3.72 3.60 7.79
N LYS A 135 4.40 3.09 8.83
CA LYS A 135 4.53 1.65 9.03
C LYS A 135 3.18 1.01 9.28
N ALA A 136 2.86 -0.05 8.55
CA ALA A 136 1.70 -0.90 8.81
C ALA A 136 2.11 -2.14 9.59
N HIS A 137 1.40 -2.45 10.67
CA HIS A 137 1.70 -3.61 11.51
C HIS A 137 1.04 -4.87 10.97
N GLY A 138 -0.16 -4.74 10.42
CA GLY A 138 -0.90 -5.82 9.78
C GLY A 138 -2.34 -5.41 9.51
N TYR A 139 -3.12 -6.32 8.93
CA TYR A 139 -4.56 -6.12 8.80
C TYR A 139 -5.32 -6.70 10.01
N LEU A 140 -6.51 -6.18 10.26
CA LEU A 140 -7.48 -6.71 11.23
C LEU A 140 -8.68 -7.28 10.49
N ARG A 141 -9.21 -8.35 11.06
CA ARG A 141 -10.53 -8.90 10.75
C ARG A 141 -11.32 -8.88 12.06
N LEU A 142 -12.40 -8.12 12.13
CA LEU A 142 -13.17 -7.94 13.36
C LEU A 142 -14.68 -7.92 13.09
N TYR A 143 -15.46 -8.27 14.08
CA TYR A 143 -16.92 -8.13 14.05
C TYR A 143 -17.32 -6.87 14.80
N LEU A 144 -18.36 -6.17 14.32
CA LEU A 144 -18.89 -4.99 15.01
C LEU A 144 -19.71 -5.44 16.24
N THR A 145 -19.02 -5.89 17.29
CA THR A 145 -19.66 -6.31 18.55
C THR A 145 -20.36 -5.12 19.23
N PRO A 146 -21.35 -5.35 20.13
CA PRO A 146 -21.97 -4.26 20.86
C PRO A 146 -20.97 -3.39 21.63
N LYS A 147 -19.91 -4.00 22.18
CA LYS A 147 -18.80 -3.29 22.83
C LYS A 147 -18.08 -2.37 21.85
N PHE A 148 -17.73 -2.88 20.67
CA PHE A 148 -17.04 -2.12 19.63
C PHE A 148 -17.91 -0.95 19.12
N GLN A 149 -19.19 -1.22 18.82
CA GLN A 149 -20.13 -0.19 18.36
C GLN A 149 -20.33 0.91 19.41
N GLN A 150 -20.41 0.56 20.69
CA GLN A 150 -20.52 1.55 21.76
C GLN A 150 -19.30 2.48 21.79
N GLN A 151 -18.09 1.93 21.82
CA GLN A 151 -16.87 2.75 21.82
C GLN A 151 -16.74 3.61 20.55
N TRP A 152 -17.16 3.07 19.39
CA TRP A 152 -17.21 3.84 18.14
C TRP A 152 -18.15 5.03 18.27
N ASN A 153 -19.37 4.79 18.73
CA ASN A 153 -20.39 5.84 18.87
C ASN A 153 -19.99 6.89 19.90
N ASP A 154 -19.29 6.51 20.98
CA ASP A 154 -18.73 7.44 21.96
C ASP A 154 -17.70 8.37 21.30
N ALA A 155 -16.76 7.82 20.50
CA ALA A 155 -15.77 8.61 19.76
C ALA A 155 -16.41 9.53 18.70
N ILE A 156 -17.49 9.07 18.04
CA ILE A 156 -18.26 9.87 17.09
C ILE A 156 -19.02 11.00 17.78
N ALA A 157 -19.61 10.75 18.96
CA ALA A 157 -20.31 11.76 19.73
C ALA A 157 -19.36 12.87 20.24
N GLU A 158 -18.12 12.53 20.57
CA GLU A 158 -17.07 13.50 20.91
C GLU A 158 -16.65 14.33 19.69
N TYR A 159 -16.51 13.70 18.52
CA TYR A 159 -16.12 14.39 17.28
C TYR A 159 -17.21 15.34 16.74
N PHE A 160 -18.48 14.94 16.86
CA PHE A 160 -19.64 15.73 16.42
C PHE A 160 -20.52 16.14 17.60
N PRO A 161 -20.04 17.03 18.49
CA PRO A 161 -20.79 17.41 19.68
C PRO A 161 -22.06 18.16 19.28
N ASN A 162 -23.21 17.67 19.73
CA ASN A 162 -24.54 18.23 19.46
C ASN A 162 -25.03 18.15 18.00
N ASP A 163 -24.38 17.37 17.13
CA ASP A 163 -24.88 17.11 15.76
C ASP A 163 -25.35 15.66 15.62
N ARG A 164 -26.62 15.43 15.97
CA ARG A 164 -27.21 14.09 15.94
C ARG A 164 -27.28 13.49 14.54
N ALA A 165 -27.44 14.31 13.50
CA ALA A 165 -27.50 13.82 12.12
C ALA A 165 -26.12 13.37 11.64
N ALA A 166 -25.06 14.13 11.98
CA ALA A 166 -23.69 13.71 11.75
C ALA A 166 -23.36 12.43 12.53
N GLN A 167 -23.75 12.34 13.82
CA GLN A 167 -23.54 11.13 14.62
C GLN A 167 -24.18 9.89 13.98
N GLN A 168 -25.47 9.96 13.61
CA GLN A 168 -26.19 8.84 12.99
C GLN A 168 -25.59 8.42 11.65
N SER A 169 -25.18 9.37 10.81
CA SER A 169 -24.54 9.06 9.52
C SER A 169 -23.11 8.49 9.68
N HIS A 170 -22.54 8.57 10.88
CA HIS A 170 -21.20 8.08 11.19
C HIS A 170 -21.17 6.89 12.17
N GLU A 171 -22.33 6.30 12.49
CA GLU A 171 -22.39 5.00 13.17
C GLU A 171 -21.61 3.94 12.37
N ALA A 172 -21.02 2.97 13.06
CA ALA A 172 -20.02 2.07 12.47
C ALA A 172 -20.55 1.28 11.25
N ASP A 173 -21.75 0.73 11.35
CA ASP A 173 -22.41 0.00 10.26
C ASP A 173 -22.81 0.95 9.12
N ALA A 174 -23.30 2.15 9.43
CA ALA A 174 -23.68 3.14 8.43
C ALA A 174 -22.48 3.64 7.61
N ILE A 175 -21.41 4.06 8.27
CA ILE A 175 -20.24 4.67 7.61
C ILE A 175 -19.36 3.65 6.90
N LEU A 176 -19.33 2.41 7.40
CA LEU A 176 -18.63 1.29 6.76
C LEU A 176 -19.53 0.56 5.76
N GLU A 177 -20.77 1.01 5.55
CA GLU A 177 -21.76 0.35 4.70
C GLU A 177 -21.83 -1.17 4.98
N HIS A 178 -21.77 -1.51 6.27
CA HIS A 178 -21.61 -2.87 6.78
C HIS A 178 -22.92 -3.35 7.38
N TYR A 179 -23.86 -3.72 6.51
CA TYR A 179 -25.23 -4.08 6.90
C TYR A 179 -25.40 -5.55 7.32
N ASP A 180 -24.44 -6.42 7.00
CA ASP A 180 -24.43 -7.82 7.46
C ASP A 180 -23.42 -8.01 8.59
N LEU A 181 -23.88 -7.83 9.83
CA LEU A 181 -23.07 -7.97 11.04
C LEU A 181 -22.58 -9.41 11.29
N ALA A 182 -23.06 -10.40 10.52
CA ALA A 182 -22.53 -11.76 10.56
C ALA A 182 -21.22 -11.90 9.74
N GLN A 183 -20.87 -10.90 8.94
CA GLN A 183 -19.58 -10.81 8.25
C GLN A 183 -18.60 -9.96 9.05
N PRO A 184 -17.28 -10.21 8.92
CA PRO A 184 -16.30 -9.34 9.54
C PRO A 184 -16.07 -8.07 8.71
N ALA A 185 -15.83 -6.96 9.40
CA ALA A 185 -15.19 -5.78 8.83
C ALA A 185 -13.66 -5.97 8.78
N TYR A 186 -13.02 -5.25 7.86
CA TYR A 186 -11.58 -5.29 7.67
C TYR A 186 -10.94 -3.92 7.90
N ALA A 187 -9.75 -3.94 8.51
CA ALA A 187 -8.99 -2.72 8.77
C ALA A 187 -7.48 -2.93 8.61
N ILE A 188 -6.71 -1.85 8.57
CA ILE A 188 -5.23 -1.88 8.61
C ILE A 188 -4.72 -1.05 9.77
N VAL A 189 -3.86 -1.64 10.59
CA VAL A 189 -3.23 -1.02 11.77
C VAL A 189 -1.90 -0.42 11.37
N LYS A 190 -1.70 0.87 11.69
CA LYS A 190 -0.49 1.61 11.33
C LYS A 190 0.02 2.45 12.50
N ASP A 191 1.27 2.87 12.43
CA ASP A 191 1.85 3.82 13.38
C ASP A 191 1.00 5.10 13.45
N TRP A 192 0.73 5.55 14.68
CA TRP A 192 0.10 6.85 14.89
C TRP A 192 1.10 7.97 14.61
N VAL A 193 0.81 8.78 13.58
CA VAL A 193 1.53 10.02 13.30
C VAL A 193 0.57 11.17 13.52
N LYS A 194 0.87 12.02 14.51
CA LYS A 194 0.04 13.18 14.82
C LYS A 194 -0.12 14.07 13.60
N ASP A 195 -1.38 14.40 13.28
CA ASP A 195 -1.69 15.31 12.19
C ASP A 195 -1.03 16.67 12.42
N HIS A 196 -0.37 17.17 11.38
CA HIS A 196 0.32 18.44 11.38
C HIS A 196 -0.54 19.56 10.78
N ARG A 197 -1.69 19.22 10.21
CA ARG A 197 -2.69 20.15 9.70
C ARG A 197 -3.52 20.68 10.86
N SER A 198 -4.03 21.89 10.73
CA SER A 198 -4.88 22.47 11.77
C SER A 198 -6.31 21.97 11.60
N PRO A 199 -6.91 21.33 12.62
CA PRO A 199 -8.31 20.90 12.58
C PRO A 199 -9.26 22.09 12.37
N ASP A 200 -8.95 23.24 12.98
CA ASP A 200 -9.82 24.42 13.03
C ASP A 200 -9.60 25.39 11.86
N ALA A 201 -8.92 24.93 10.79
CA ALA A 201 -8.44 25.76 9.70
C ALA A 201 -7.55 26.96 10.14
N THR A 202 -7.05 26.96 11.38
CA THR A 202 -6.15 28.02 11.85
C THR A 202 -4.83 27.98 11.06
N PRO A 203 -4.32 29.13 10.58
CA PRO A 203 -3.11 29.13 9.77
C PRO A 203 -1.91 28.54 10.53
N LEU A 204 -1.24 27.56 9.91
CA LEU A 204 -0.06 26.95 10.51
C LEU A 204 1.03 28.00 10.82
N PRO A 205 1.70 27.93 11.98
CA PRO A 205 2.84 28.79 12.28
C PRO A 205 3.97 28.62 11.28
N ASN A 206 4.70 29.70 10.99
CA ASN A 206 5.83 29.68 10.05
C ASN A 206 6.92 28.63 10.37
N PRO A 207 7.29 28.36 11.64
CA PRO A 207 8.23 27.28 11.96
C PRO A 207 7.75 25.90 11.48
N VAL A 208 6.45 25.61 11.63
CA VAL A 208 5.83 24.34 11.19
C VAL A 208 5.83 24.27 9.67
N LYS A 209 5.37 25.32 8.98
CA LYS A 209 5.41 25.41 7.51
C LYS A 209 6.81 25.19 6.96
N LYS A 210 7.83 25.83 7.55
CA LYS A 210 9.25 25.65 7.16
C LYS A 210 9.71 24.20 7.35
N SER A 211 9.27 23.53 8.42
CA SER A 211 9.57 22.12 8.67
C SER A 211 8.98 21.22 7.58
N LEU A 212 7.70 21.43 7.22
CA LEU A 212 7.00 20.66 6.20
C LEU A 212 7.59 20.87 4.80
N ILE A 213 7.92 22.11 4.44
CA ILE A 213 8.62 22.42 3.18
C ILE A 213 9.96 21.68 3.07
N LYS A 214 10.70 21.54 4.18
CA LYS A 214 11.97 20.79 4.20
C LYS A 214 11.80 19.28 3.95
N GLN A 215 10.60 18.74 4.14
CA GLN A 215 10.31 17.31 3.93
C GLN A 215 9.98 16.98 2.47
N ILE A 216 9.48 17.94 1.68
CA ILE A 216 9.10 17.75 0.27
C ILE A 216 10.19 17.06 -0.57
N PRO A 217 11.49 17.39 -0.46
CA PRO A 217 12.55 16.65 -1.15
C PRO A 217 12.62 15.17 -0.80
N LYS A 218 12.37 14.80 0.47
CA LYS A 218 12.32 13.40 0.91
C LYS A 218 11.09 12.73 0.32
N MET A 219 9.92 13.35 0.44
CA MET A 219 8.65 12.83 -0.09
C MET A 219 8.74 12.49 -1.60
N LEU A 220 9.37 13.36 -2.40
CA LEU A 220 9.56 13.10 -3.83
C LEU A 220 10.50 11.91 -4.07
N ARG A 221 11.59 11.79 -3.30
CA ARG A 221 12.49 10.63 -3.39
C ARG A 221 11.78 9.35 -2.98
N ASP A 222 10.97 9.40 -1.93
CA ASP A 222 10.22 8.23 -1.45
C ASP A 222 9.20 7.77 -2.50
N LEU A 223 8.49 8.70 -3.14
CA LEU A 223 7.59 8.38 -4.27
C LEU A 223 8.33 7.66 -5.40
N GLN A 224 9.50 8.17 -5.79
CA GLN A 224 10.34 7.51 -6.80
C GLN A 224 10.82 6.12 -6.35
N GLN A 225 11.09 5.94 -5.05
CA GLN A 225 11.43 4.62 -4.52
C GLN A 225 10.21 3.68 -4.50
N LEU A 226 9.00 4.17 -4.26
CA LEU A 226 7.77 3.37 -4.43
C LEU A 226 7.63 2.89 -5.88
N HIS A 227 7.86 3.77 -6.87
CA HIS A 227 7.90 3.38 -8.29
C HIS A 227 8.94 2.29 -8.54
N LYS A 228 10.15 2.45 -8.00
CA LYS A 228 11.20 1.43 -8.08
C LYS A 228 10.82 0.09 -7.42
N CYS A 229 9.91 0.09 -6.45
CA CYS A 229 9.38 -1.11 -5.81
C CYS A 229 8.21 -1.75 -6.59
N GLY A 230 7.87 -1.23 -7.77
CA GLY A 230 6.76 -1.71 -8.60
C GLY A 230 5.38 -1.24 -8.11
N ILE A 231 5.33 -0.13 -7.38
CA ILE A 231 4.10 0.47 -6.82
C ILE A 231 3.80 1.78 -7.55
N VAL A 232 2.55 2.00 -7.96
CA VAL A 232 2.02 3.30 -8.42
C VAL A 232 0.88 3.73 -7.50
N VAL A 233 0.84 5.00 -7.07
CA VAL A 233 -0.11 5.48 -6.05
C VAL A 233 -1.45 5.92 -6.66
N ARG A 234 -1.41 6.53 -7.85
CA ARG A 234 -2.51 7.00 -8.71
C ARG A 234 -3.38 8.15 -8.15
N ASP A 235 -3.63 8.21 -6.84
CA ASP A 235 -4.43 9.27 -6.20
C ASP A 235 -3.61 10.12 -5.22
N LEU A 236 -2.50 10.70 -5.67
CA LEU A 236 -1.60 11.42 -4.78
C LEU A 236 -2.10 12.84 -4.41
N LYS A 237 -2.33 13.07 -3.12
CA LYS A 237 -2.78 14.35 -2.56
C LYS A 237 -1.96 14.76 -1.32
N GLU A 238 -1.88 16.05 -1.03
CA GLU A 238 -1.21 16.55 0.19
C GLU A 238 -1.76 15.89 1.45
N GLN A 239 -3.08 15.72 1.50
CA GLN A 239 -3.81 15.24 2.67
C GLN A 239 -3.47 13.81 3.10
N GLN A 240 -2.73 13.07 2.29
CA GLN A 240 -2.30 11.70 2.57
C GLN A 240 -0.90 11.64 3.19
N TYR A 241 -0.18 12.76 3.24
CA TYR A 241 1.14 12.83 3.87
C TYR A 241 1.03 13.32 5.31
N TYR A 242 1.79 12.69 6.20
CA TYR A 242 1.89 13.02 7.62
C TYR A 242 3.36 13.08 7.97
N GLN A 243 3.86 14.28 8.30
CA GLN A 243 5.29 14.51 8.58
C GLN A 243 6.23 13.96 7.49
N GLY A 244 5.79 14.03 6.23
CA GLY A 244 6.58 13.62 5.07
C GLY A 244 6.52 12.13 4.76
N GLN A 245 5.68 11.35 5.46
CA GLN A 245 5.37 9.95 5.16
C GLN A 245 3.96 9.83 4.59
N ILE A 246 3.78 9.06 3.53
CA ILE A 246 2.45 8.78 2.96
C ILE A 246 1.75 7.69 3.79
N GLY A 247 0.44 7.84 3.98
CA GLY A 247 -0.37 6.92 4.79
C GLY A 247 -1.52 6.22 4.06
N ASP A 248 -1.80 6.56 2.81
CA ASP A 248 -2.98 6.09 2.10
C ASP A 248 -2.63 5.51 0.73
N PHE A 249 -3.05 4.27 0.48
CA PHE A 249 -2.78 3.52 -0.74
C PHE A 249 -4.02 2.81 -1.29
N SER A 250 -5.24 3.25 -0.92
CA SER A 250 -6.50 2.65 -1.43
C SER A 250 -6.55 2.51 -2.95
N HIS A 251 -5.96 3.44 -3.70
CA HIS A 251 -5.97 3.42 -5.17
C HIS A 251 -4.67 2.92 -5.80
N ALA A 252 -3.72 2.46 -4.99
CA ALA A 252 -2.41 2.09 -5.48
C ALA A 252 -2.44 0.72 -6.18
N TRP A 253 -1.65 0.57 -7.23
CA TRP A 253 -1.43 -0.72 -7.89
C TRP A 253 0.00 -1.19 -7.69
N THR A 254 0.15 -2.49 -7.44
CA THR A 254 1.44 -3.12 -7.15
C THR A 254 1.66 -4.33 -8.06
N VAL A 255 2.77 -4.34 -8.79
CA VAL A 255 3.19 -5.47 -9.64
C VAL A 255 3.49 -6.70 -8.76
N PRO A 256 3.01 -7.92 -9.07
CA PRO A 256 2.26 -8.30 -10.28
C PRO A 256 0.77 -7.91 -10.22
N HIS A 257 0.31 -7.12 -11.19
CA HIS A 257 -1.10 -6.72 -11.28
C HIS A 257 -1.72 -7.24 -12.58
N ILE A 258 -3.02 -7.52 -12.61
CA ILE A 258 -3.67 -8.09 -13.81
C ILE A 258 -3.50 -7.19 -15.04
N LEU A 259 -3.55 -5.88 -14.83
CA LEU A 259 -3.36 -4.91 -15.92
C LEU A 259 -1.88 -4.64 -16.23
N ALA A 260 -0.92 -5.16 -15.44
CA ALA A 260 0.51 -4.88 -15.62
C ALA A 260 1.07 -5.39 -16.96
N PRO A 261 2.22 -4.84 -17.42
CA PRO A 261 2.82 -5.26 -18.68
C PRO A 261 3.14 -6.76 -18.70
N GLY A 262 2.92 -7.38 -19.86
CA GLY A 262 3.12 -8.82 -20.08
C GLY A 262 1.84 -9.66 -20.05
N ASN A 263 0.71 -9.11 -19.58
CA ASN A 263 -0.59 -9.80 -19.58
C ASN A 263 -1.44 -9.54 -20.82
N GLY A 264 -1.00 -8.66 -21.74
CA GLY A 264 -1.70 -8.35 -22.99
C GLY A 264 -2.91 -7.41 -22.87
N LEU A 265 -3.33 -7.05 -21.66
CA LEU A 265 -4.51 -6.20 -21.44
C LEU A 265 -4.25 -4.70 -21.61
N ARG A 266 -3.02 -4.24 -21.36
CA ARG A 266 -2.61 -2.85 -21.56
C ARG A 266 -1.24 -2.77 -22.24
N PRO A 267 -0.98 -1.69 -22.99
CA PRO A 267 0.34 -1.48 -23.58
C PRO A 267 1.40 -1.31 -22.48
N ALA A 268 2.63 -1.73 -22.77
CA ALA A 268 3.71 -1.73 -21.78
C ALA A 268 3.98 -0.35 -21.17
N TRP A 269 3.77 0.73 -21.93
CA TRP A 269 3.97 2.10 -21.46
C TRP A 269 2.93 2.57 -20.42
N ALA A 270 1.83 1.85 -20.22
CA ALA A 270 0.76 2.27 -19.30
C ALA A 270 1.25 2.43 -17.85
N TRP A 271 2.11 1.52 -17.36
CA TRP A 271 2.64 1.58 -15.99
C TRP A 271 3.59 2.76 -15.80
N LYS A 272 4.45 2.99 -16.79
CA LYS A 272 5.30 4.18 -16.85
C LYS A 272 4.46 5.46 -16.82
N SER A 273 3.36 5.48 -17.56
CA SER A 273 2.43 6.60 -17.60
C SER A 273 1.74 6.86 -16.25
N MET A 274 1.40 5.82 -15.48
CA MET A 274 0.90 5.95 -14.10
C MET A 274 1.93 6.56 -13.15
N ALA A 275 3.20 6.15 -13.25
CA ALA A 275 4.26 6.76 -12.46
C ALA A 275 4.51 8.22 -12.85
N ALA A 276 4.43 8.55 -14.14
CA ALA A 276 4.44 9.93 -14.61
C ALA A 276 3.26 10.75 -14.06
N TRP A 277 2.07 10.14 -13.99
CA TRP A 277 0.88 10.75 -13.39
C TRP A 277 1.09 11.06 -11.90
N ASP A 278 1.67 10.13 -11.11
CA ASP A 278 2.00 10.37 -9.71
C ASP A 278 2.92 11.59 -9.54
N LEU A 279 3.94 11.74 -10.39
CA LEU A 279 4.86 12.88 -10.36
C LEU A 279 4.15 14.20 -10.72
N ARG A 280 3.22 14.16 -11.68
CA ARG A 280 2.36 15.29 -12.02
C ARG A 280 1.47 15.68 -10.83
N CYS A 281 0.82 14.71 -10.18
CA CYS A 281 0.04 14.93 -8.99
C CYS A 281 0.90 15.50 -7.86
N PHE A 282 2.12 14.99 -7.65
CA PHE A 282 3.07 15.54 -6.67
C PHE A 282 3.38 17.01 -6.96
N GLN A 283 3.62 17.38 -8.22
CA GLN A 283 3.82 18.79 -8.59
C GLN A 283 2.58 19.65 -8.31
N LYS A 284 1.40 19.20 -8.77
CA LYS A 284 0.15 19.97 -8.74
C LYS A 284 -0.45 20.07 -7.34
N GLN A 285 -0.43 18.99 -6.58
CA GLN A 285 -1.14 18.82 -5.31
C GLN A 285 -0.26 19.01 -4.08
N ILE A 286 1.08 19.04 -4.23
CA ILE A 286 2.00 19.19 -3.09
C ILE A 286 2.92 20.40 -3.31
N ILE A 287 3.76 20.37 -4.35
CA ILE A 287 4.77 21.42 -4.56
C ILE A 287 4.10 22.79 -4.79
N ASN A 288 3.15 22.87 -5.73
CA ASN A 288 2.51 24.14 -6.09
C ASN A 288 1.71 24.78 -4.93
N PRO A 289 0.89 24.04 -4.16
CA PRO A 289 0.26 24.57 -2.94
C PRO A 289 1.28 25.10 -1.94
N TRP A 290 2.36 24.36 -1.67
CA TRP A 290 3.37 24.79 -0.70
C TRP A 290 4.19 26.01 -1.18
N ILE A 291 4.40 26.18 -2.48
CA ILE A 291 4.94 27.45 -3.05
C ILE A 291 3.99 28.61 -2.73
N ARG A 292 2.67 28.45 -2.93
CA ARG A 292 1.68 29.49 -2.60
C ARG A 292 1.66 29.80 -1.11
N VAL A 293 1.68 28.78 -0.25
CA VAL A 293 1.73 28.95 1.22
C VAL A 293 3.00 29.71 1.63
N ALA A 294 4.15 29.36 1.05
CA ALA A 294 5.41 30.00 1.36
C ALA A 294 5.42 31.50 1.01
N ASN A 295 4.94 31.84 -0.18
CA ASN A 295 4.86 33.21 -0.68
C ASN A 295 3.83 34.07 0.06
N ARG A 296 2.74 33.47 0.55
CA ARG A 296 1.68 34.15 1.33
C ARG A 296 2.00 34.27 2.82
N SER A 297 3.05 33.61 3.32
CA SER A 297 3.41 33.66 4.73
C SER A 297 3.94 35.04 5.13
N GLN A 298 3.72 35.43 6.39
CA GLN A 298 4.19 36.70 6.96
C GLN A 298 5.05 36.44 8.19
N PRO A 299 6.36 36.78 8.19
CA PRO A 299 7.13 37.16 7.00
C PRO A 299 7.20 36.02 5.96
N PRO A 300 7.48 36.32 4.68
CA PRO A 300 7.64 35.31 3.65
C PRO A 300 8.67 34.24 4.04
N ILE A 301 8.37 32.99 3.70
CA ILE A 301 9.28 31.87 3.93
C ILE A 301 9.80 31.34 2.59
N LYS A 302 10.98 30.71 2.60
CA LYS A 302 11.60 30.18 1.38
C LYS A 302 10.71 29.07 0.77
N PRO A 303 10.26 29.21 -0.48
CA PRO A 303 9.43 28.20 -1.13
C PRO A 303 10.24 26.94 -1.51
N PRO A 304 9.57 25.80 -1.74
CA PRO A 304 10.18 24.66 -2.40
C PRO A 304 10.68 25.06 -3.79
N THR A 305 11.87 24.59 -4.18
CA THR A 305 12.47 24.86 -5.50
C THR A 305 12.51 23.62 -6.40
N LEU A 306 11.92 22.52 -5.94
CA LEU A 306 11.89 21.25 -6.66
C LEU A 306 10.86 21.28 -7.78
N ILE A 307 11.14 20.49 -8.81
CA ILE A 307 10.21 20.24 -9.91
C ILE A 307 10.10 18.72 -10.03
N ALA A 308 8.92 18.18 -9.68
CA ALA A 308 8.61 16.76 -9.82
C ALA A 308 8.13 16.44 -11.25
N TRP A 309 7.42 17.38 -11.88
CA TRP A 309 6.91 17.26 -13.24
C TRP A 309 7.16 18.54 -14.00
N ARG A 310 7.90 18.46 -15.12
CA ARG A 310 8.16 19.62 -15.98
C ARG A 310 7.02 19.72 -17.01
N THR A 311 6.34 20.86 -17.05
CA THR A 311 5.48 21.18 -18.18
C THR A 311 6.25 22.02 -19.20
N VAL A 312 5.79 22.00 -20.45
CA VAL A 312 6.32 22.87 -21.52
C VAL A 312 6.17 24.36 -21.16
N GLU A 313 5.29 24.70 -20.22
CA GLU A 313 5.01 26.06 -19.74
C GLU A 313 6.00 26.57 -18.68
N HIS A 314 6.81 25.71 -18.04
CA HIS A 314 7.80 26.13 -17.02
C HIS A 314 9.13 26.61 -17.62
N ARG A 315 9.08 27.29 -18.77
CA ARG A 315 10.26 27.93 -19.39
C ARG A 315 10.67 29.15 -18.57
N TYR A 316 11.60 28.98 -17.64
CA TYR A 316 12.46 30.11 -17.28
C TYR A 316 13.36 30.42 -18.49
N PRO A 317 13.52 31.70 -18.89
CA PRO A 317 14.32 32.10 -20.04
C PRO A 317 15.83 32.08 -19.72
N THR A 318 16.32 31.02 -19.08
CA THR A 318 17.72 30.89 -18.69
C THR A 318 18.38 29.72 -19.42
N ARG A 319 18.95 30.08 -20.57
CA ARG A 319 19.86 29.33 -21.45
C ARG A 319 19.26 28.10 -22.14
N SER A 320 19.32 28.17 -23.46
CA SER A 320 19.04 27.12 -24.45
C SER A 320 19.80 25.82 -24.15
N ARG A 321 19.23 24.95 -23.32
CA ARG A 321 19.31 23.52 -23.61
C ARG A 321 18.00 23.19 -24.30
N GLN A 322 18.06 22.96 -25.62
CA GLN A 322 17.04 22.18 -26.29
C GLN A 322 16.91 20.90 -25.48
N ILE A 323 15.81 20.76 -24.74
CA ILE A 323 15.40 19.44 -24.30
C ILE A 323 14.90 18.79 -25.57
N VAL A 324 15.79 18.05 -26.21
CA VAL A 324 15.42 17.19 -27.31
C VAL A 324 14.38 16.22 -26.73
N GLN A 325 13.17 16.22 -27.28
CA GLN A 325 12.19 15.15 -27.05
C GLN A 325 12.80 13.89 -27.69
N GLU A 326 13.77 13.24 -27.02
CA GLU A 326 14.50 12.08 -27.56
C GLU A 326 13.71 10.77 -27.45
N GLY A 327 12.41 10.84 -27.15
CA GLY A 327 11.54 9.68 -27.04
C GLY A 327 10.20 9.88 -27.76
N PRO A 328 9.48 8.79 -28.08
CA PRO A 328 8.13 8.88 -28.61
C PRO A 328 7.24 9.65 -27.62
N SER A 329 6.39 10.56 -28.12
CA SER A 329 5.36 11.21 -27.31
C SER A 329 4.34 10.14 -26.89
N LEU A 330 4.47 9.66 -25.66
CA LEU A 330 3.57 8.67 -25.09
C LEU A 330 2.42 9.40 -24.37
N PRO A 331 1.19 8.89 -24.43
CA PRO A 331 0.06 9.52 -23.75
C PRO A 331 0.22 9.39 -22.23
N LEU A 332 -0.16 10.46 -21.52
CA LEU A 332 -0.29 10.43 -20.07
C LEU A 332 -1.67 9.88 -19.70
N LEU A 333 -1.76 8.78 -18.96
CA LEU A 333 -3.02 8.28 -18.43
C LEU A 333 -3.54 9.26 -17.38
N LYS A 334 -4.75 9.79 -17.60
CA LYS A 334 -5.32 10.85 -16.76
C LYS A 334 -6.41 10.29 -15.88
N TYR A 335 -6.48 10.71 -14.62
CA TYR A 335 -7.47 10.16 -13.69
C TYR A 335 -8.46 11.22 -13.18
N ASP A 336 -8.02 12.47 -13.00
CA ASP A 336 -8.83 13.54 -12.38
C ASP A 336 -8.81 14.87 -13.18
N ASP A 337 -8.28 14.84 -14.41
CA ASP A 337 -8.01 16.05 -15.19
C ASP A 337 -8.12 15.79 -16.70
N ASN A 338 -9.15 16.35 -17.34
CA ASN A 338 -9.42 16.13 -18.77
C ASN A 338 -8.54 16.97 -19.71
N ARG A 339 -7.64 17.80 -19.19
CA ARG A 339 -6.73 18.58 -20.04
C ARG A 339 -5.75 17.64 -20.75
N ASN A 340 -5.40 17.97 -22.00
CA ASN A 340 -4.47 17.17 -22.79
C ASN A 340 -3.04 17.35 -22.28
N PHE A 341 -2.52 16.31 -21.63
CA PHE A 341 -1.12 16.21 -21.24
C PHE A 341 -0.50 15.03 -21.95
N ASP A 342 0.68 15.24 -22.51
CA ASP A 342 1.53 14.15 -22.95
C ASP A 342 2.51 13.78 -21.83
N MET A 343 3.00 12.54 -21.86
CA MET A 343 4.14 12.16 -21.07
C MET A 343 5.40 12.78 -21.70
N ILE A 344 5.69 14.02 -21.31
CA ILE A 344 6.81 14.81 -21.88
C ILE A 344 8.18 14.26 -21.42
N HIS A 345 8.21 13.61 -20.26
CA HIS A 345 9.40 12.98 -19.69
C HIS A 345 9.06 11.63 -19.10
N ASP A 346 9.96 10.68 -19.29
CA ASP A 346 9.91 9.41 -18.59
C ASP A 346 10.09 9.63 -17.06
N PRO A 347 9.32 8.91 -16.22
CA PRO A 347 9.59 8.89 -14.79
C PRO A 347 10.97 8.27 -14.52
N PRO A 348 11.63 8.60 -13.40
CA PRO A 348 12.95 8.06 -13.07
C PRO A 348 13.02 6.53 -12.98
N PHE A 349 11.89 5.88 -12.67
CA PHE A 349 11.76 4.44 -12.59
C PHE A 349 10.45 4.03 -13.27
N ASP A 350 10.49 3.01 -14.13
CA ASP A 350 9.29 2.35 -14.61
C ASP A 350 8.90 1.25 -13.60
N PRO A 351 7.74 1.33 -12.94
CA PRO A 351 7.29 0.31 -12.01
C PRO A 351 7.13 -1.07 -12.65
N ALA A 352 6.94 -1.15 -13.97
CA ALA A 352 6.85 -2.42 -14.69
C ALA A 352 8.18 -3.19 -14.73
N ASP A 353 9.32 -2.49 -14.60
CA ASP A 353 10.64 -3.10 -14.61
C ASP A 353 10.96 -3.83 -13.29
N PHE A 354 10.09 -3.71 -12.28
CA PHE A 354 10.27 -4.44 -11.03
C PHE A 354 10.19 -5.95 -11.25
N ASN A 355 11.33 -6.63 -11.10
CA ASN A 355 11.46 -8.06 -11.30
C ASN A 355 10.91 -8.87 -10.11
N TRP A 356 9.59 -8.89 -9.98
CA TRP A 356 8.88 -9.62 -8.95
C TRP A 356 9.09 -11.15 -9.05
N LYS A 357 9.28 -11.70 -10.25
CA LYS A 357 9.54 -13.13 -10.45
C LYS A 357 10.86 -13.57 -9.81
N ALA A 358 11.91 -12.76 -9.92
CA ALA A 358 13.17 -13.04 -9.23
C ALA A 358 13.02 -12.99 -7.71
N LEU A 359 12.18 -12.08 -7.19
CA LEU A 359 11.85 -12.02 -5.77
C LEU A 359 11.11 -13.27 -5.30
N GLU A 360 10.10 -13.74 -6.03
CA GLU A 360 9.37 -14.98 -5.72
C GLU A 360 10.26 -16.23 -5.81
N ALA A 361 11.12 -16.31 -6.83
CA ALA A 361 12.11 -17.39 -6.93
C ALA A 361 13.06 -17.41 -5.72
N LYS A 362 13.48 -16.23 -5.25
CA LYS A 362 14.31 -16.10 -4.04
C LYS A 362 13.57 -16.55 -2.78
N LYS A 363 12.29 -16.17 -2.61
CA LYS A 363 11.46 -16.62 -1.47
C LYS A 363 11.31 -18.13 -1.46
N THR A 364 11.01 -18.72 -2.63
CA THR A 364 10.88 -20.17 -2.82
C THR A 364 12.18 -20.89 -2.47
N ALA A 365 13.33 -20.41 -2.97
CA ALA A 365 14.64 -20.97 -2.67
C ALA A 365 15.02 -20.88 -1.18
N GLN A 366 14.51 -19.86 -0.47
CA GLN A 366 14.72 -19.69 0.97
C GLN A 366 13.72 -20.49 1.82
N GLY A 367 12.82 -21.27 1.21
CA GLY A 367 11.77 -22.01 1.92
C GLY A 367 10.71 -21.10 2.54
N VAL A 368 10.67 -19.83 2.14
CA VAL A 368 9.63 -18.87 2.52
C VAL A 368 8.45 -19.09 1.59
N VAL A 369 7.67 -20.14 1.86
CA VAL A 369 6.39 -20.37 1.17
C VAL A 369 5.33 -19.58 1.94
N SER A 370 4.67 -18.65 1.25
CA SER A 370 3.42 -17.97 1.65
C SER A 370 3.26 -17.75 3.17
N GLY A 371 4.03 -16.83 3.74
CA GLY A 371 3.75 -16.28 5.07
C GLY A 371 4.37 -16.97 6.28
N ARG A 372 5.18 -18.03 6.13
CA ARG A 372 5.96 -18.58 7.26
C ARG A 372 7.40 -18.05 7.26
N VAL A 373 7.64 -17.03 8.08
CA VAL A 373 9.00 -16.72 8.54
C VAL A 373 9.38 -17.78 9.57
N VAL A 374 10.09 -18.83 9.14
CA VAL A 374 10.77 -19.71 10.10
C VAL A 374 11.85 -18.87 10.78
N LYS A 375 11.61 -18.50 12.03
CA LYS A 375 12.58 -17.80 12.89
C LYS A 375 13.91 -18.57 12.82
N ARG A 376 14.93 -17.95 12.22
CA ARG A 376 16.29 -18.51 12.20
C ARG A 376 16.67 -18.83 13.64
N ARG A 377 16.88 -20.10 13.98
CA ARG A 377 17.56 -20.44 15.23
C ARG A 377 18.94 -19.78 15.15
N ALA A 378 19.21 -18.87 16.09
CA ALA A 378 20.51 -18.29 16.27
C ALA A 378 21.53 -19.43 16.40
N ALA A 379 22.54 -19.42 15.54
CA ALA A 379 23.70 -20.28 15.67
C ALA A 379 24.41 -19.87 16.97
N GLY A 380 24.24 -20.67 18.03
CA GLY A 380 24.91 -20.39 19.30
C GLY A 380 24.22 -20.95 20.53
N GLN A 381 23.76 -22.21 20.52
CA GLN A 381 23.57 -22.96 21.77
C GLN A 381 24.08 -24.39 21.57
N ALA A 382 25.33 -24.59 21.99
CA ALA A 382 25.89 -25.90 22.21
C ALA A 382 25.17 -26.54 23.40
N THR A 383 24.41 -27.61 23.14
CA THR A 383 24.00 -28.55 24.18
C THR A 383 24.88 -29.78 24.08
N GLY A 384 25.77 -29.91 25.06
CA GLY A 384 26.56 -31.12 25.27
C GLY A 384 25.65 -32.28 25.67
N GLY A 385 25.90 -33.44 25.08
CA GLY A 385 25.25 -34.70 25.43
C GLY A 385 26.03 -35.87 24.84
N LYS A 386 26.94 -36.43 25.63
CA LYS A 386 27.70 -37.66 25.31
C LYS A 386 26.76 -38.85 25.16
N GLY A 387 27.00 -39.69 24.16
CA GLY A 387 26.43 -41.05 24.06
C GLY A 387 27.09 -41.83 22.92
N ALA A 388 27.71 -42.96 23.24
CA ALA A 388 28.71 -43.65 22.44
C ALA A 388 28.18 -44.83 21.59
N LYS A 389 29.10 -45.38 20.78
CA LYS A 389 29.13 -46.70 20.08
C LYS A 389 28.54 -46.68 18.66
N LYS A 390 29.13 -47.30 17.62
CA LYS A 390 30.26 -48.23 17.47
C LYS A 390 30.64 -48.27 15.98
N ALA A 391 31.93 -48.30 15.67
CA ALA A 391 32.43 -48.61 14.34
C ALA A 391 32.20 -50.08 13.96
N LYS A 392 31.81 -50.35 12.72
CA LYS A 392 32.11 -51.61 12.02
C LYS A 392 32.48 -51.35 10.56
N THR A 393 33.72 -51.70 10.27
CA THR A 393 34.43 -51.75 9.01
C THR A 393 33.83 -52.78 8.05
N LYS A 394 33.85 -52.50 6.73
CA LYS A 394 34.05 -53.53 5.69
C LYS A 394 35.07 -53.01 4.67
N ILE A 395 36.10 -53.82 4.46
CA ILE A 395 37.29 -53.56 3.63
C ILE A 395 37.10 -54.12 2.22
N LYS A 396 37.53 -53.30 1.24
CA LYS A 396 38.11 -53.52 -0.11
C LYS A 396 37.82 -54.81 -0.89
N ILE A 397 37.68 -54.62 -2.23
CA ILE A 397 38.63 -55.20 -3.20
C ILE A 397 38.98 -54.14 -4.26
N VAL A 398 40.28 -53.98 -4.52
CA VAL A 398 40.90 -53.13 -5.54
C VAL A 398 41.43 -54.03 -6.65
N VAL A 399 41.18 -53.69 -7.91
CA VAL A 399 41.92 -54.24 -9.05
C VAL A 399 42.47 -53.05 -9.86
N LYS A 400 43.81 -52.95 -9.91
CA LYS A 400 44.59 -51.98 -10.71
C LYS A 400 44.87 -52.59 -12.10
N PRO A 401 44.82 -51.81 -13.20
CA PRO A 401 45.48 -52.19 -14.44
C PRO A 401 46.99 -51.89 -14.40
N ARG A 402 47.79 -52.76 -15.03
CA ARG A 402 49.26 -52.63 -15.19
C ARG A 402 49.64 -51.65 -16.31
N PRO A 403 50.84 -51.04 -16.24
CA PRO A 403 51.30 -50.04 -17.19
C PRO A 403 52.13 -50.60 -18.36
N GLY A 404 51.95 -49.99 -19.53
CA GLY A 404 53.04 -49.59 -20.44
C GLY A 404 53.51 -50.58 -21.50
N ALA A 405 53.32 -50.20 -22.77
CA ALA A 405 54.31 -50.37 -23.83
C ALA A 405 54.12 -49.23 -24.86
N ASN A 406 55.07 -48.30 -24.90
CA ASN A 406 55.36 -47.38 -26.02
C ASN A 406 56.31 -48.12 -27.00
N PRO A 407 56.53 -47.65 -28.24
CA PRO A 407 56.29 -46.31 -28.80
C PRO A 407 55.05 -46.17 -29.70
#